data_AF-A0A8J6J4N0-F1
#
_entry.id   AF-A0A8J6J4N0-F1
#
_cell.length_a   1.000
_cell.length_b   1.000
_cell.length_c   1.000
_cell.angle_alpha   90.00
_cell.angle_beta   90.00
_cell.angle_gamma   90.00
#
_symmetry.space_group_name_H-M   'P 1'
#
loop_
_entity.id
_entity.type
_entity.pdbx_description
1 polymer ?
#
loop_
_entity_poly.entity_id
_entity_poly.type
_entity_poly.pdbx_seq_one_letter_code
_entity_poly.pdbx_strand_id
1 'polypeptide(L)'
;MKREICLRCGGAMGWVGQETLQKGKASWLFGNLDHLLSGALTIDLYCCSSCRRLEFYAVELPGDAGSGIAQVPCPACGQSHDLDDPKCPHCGKRLLE
;
A
#
# COMPACT_ATOMS: atom_id res chain seq x y z
N MET A 1 -7.00 -4.24 9.10
CA MET A 1 -5.63 -4.72 8.81
C MET A 1 -4.67 -4.07 9.80
N LYS A 2 -4.05 -4.80 10.74
CA LYS A 2 -3.13 -4.20 11.73
C LYS A 2 -1.69 -4.35 11.26
N ARG A 3 -1.13 -3.28 10.70
CA ARG A 3 0.27 -3.23 10.24
C ARG A 3 1.13 -2.55 11.30
N GLU A 4 1.40 -3.29 12.36
CA GLU A 4 2.08 -2.79 13.57
C GLU A 4 3.59 -3.06 13.55
N ILE A 5 4.11 -3.81 12.56
CA ILE A 5 5.50 -4.27 12.50
C ILE A 5 6.16 -3.92 11.17
N CYS A 6 7.35 -3.33 11.23
CA CYS A 6 8.12 -2.89 10.07
C CYS A 6 8.83 -4.08 9.40
N LEU A 7 8.49 -4.37 8.14
CA LEU A 7 9.10 -5.47 7.38
C LEU A 7 10.60 -5.28 7.07
N ARG A 8 11.17 -4.09 7.32
CA ARG A 8 12.63 -3.86 7.13
C ARG A 8 13.45 -4.22 8.37
N CYS A 9 12.96 -3.89 9.56
CA CYS A 9 13.77 -3.94 10.79
C CYS A 9 13.08 -4.63 11.97
N GLY A 10 11.81 -5.05 11.82
CA GLY A 10 11.01 -5.64 12.90
C GLY A 10 10.46 -4.64 13.93
N GLY A 11 10.83 -3.36 13.87
CA GLY A 11 10.38 -2.33 14.81
C GLY A 11 8.90 -1.93 14.64
N ALA A 12 8.34 -1.26 15.65
CA ALA A 12 6.94 -0.85 15.66
C ALA A 12 6.62 0.20 14.58
N MET A 13 5.51 -0.01 13.88
CA MET A 13 4.93 0.92 12.89
C MET A 13 3.83 1.76 13.56
N GLY A 14 3.88 3.07 13.36
CA GLY A 14 2.82 3.99 13.76
C GLY A 14 2.07 4.51 12.54
N TRP A 15 0.74 4.60 12.63
CA TRP A 15 -0.07 5.33 11.66
C TRP A 15 0.28 6.82 11.73
N VAL A 16 0.54 7.42 10.58
CA VAL A 16 0.92 8.83 10.45
C VAL A 16 -0.28 9.67 10.07
N GLY A 17 -1.10 9.18 9.15
CA GLY A 17 -2.18 9.94 8.57
C GLY A 17 -2.70 9.31 7.28
N GLN A 18 -3.67 9.99 6.68
CA GLN A 18 -4.20 9.67 5.38
C GLN A 18 -3.93 10.86 4.45
N GLU A 19 -3.40 10.60 3.27
CA GLU A 19 -3.06 11.65 2.29
C GLU A 19 -3.60 11.29 0.91
N THR A 20 -3.73 12.31 0.07
CA THR A 20 -4.17 12.13 -1.32
C THR A 20 -2.99 12.30 -2.27
N LEU A 21 -2.57 11.21 -2.90
CA LEU A 21 -1.54 11.25 -3.94
C LEU A 21 -2.16 11.65 -5.28
N GLN A 22 -1.69 12.78 -5.81
CA GLN A 22 -2.05 13.26 -7.15
C GLN A 22 -1.29 12.44 -8.21
N LYS A 23 -2.01 11.76 -9.10
CA LYS A 23 -1.42 10.85 -10.10
C LYS A 23 -0.82 11.57 -11.33
N GLY A 24 -0.96 12.90 -11.44
CA GLY A 24 -0.56 13.69 -12.61
C GLY A 24 0.65 14.62 -12.39
N LYS A 25 1.48 14.81 -13.43
CA LYS A 25 2.51 15.86 -13.48
C LYS A 25 1.84 17.24 -13.67
N ALA A 26 2.20 18.21 -12.85
CA ALA A 26 1.87 19.61 -13.10
C ALA A 26 2.75 20.13 -14.24
N SER A 27 2.23 20.13 -15.47
CA SER A 27 2.86 20.85 -16.58
C SER A 27 2.64 22.35 -16.36
N TRP A 28 3.73 23.07 -16.09
CA TRP A 28 3.77 24.52 -15.80
C TRP A 28 3.16 25.41 -16.91
N LEU A 29 2.89 24.88 -18.11
CA LEU A 29 2.50 25.67 -19.28
C LEU A 29 1.00 25.68 -19.64
N PHE A 30 0.15 24.81 -19.07
CA PHE A 30 -1.29 24.79 -19.40
C PHE A 30 -2.12 24.48 -18.15
N GLY A 31 -2.33 25.51 -17.33
CA GLY A 31 -3.10 25.41 -16.09
C GLY A 31 -4.61 25.30 -16.34
N ASN A 32 -5.22 24.38 -15.58
CA ASN A 32 -6.58 24.47 -15.03
C ASN A 32 -7.81 23.90 -15.76
N LEU A 33 -7.75 22.82 -16.56
CA LEU A 33 -9.01 22.08 -16.79
C LEU A 33 -8.94 20.55 -16.84
N ASP A 34 -7.81 19.96 -17.22
CA ASP A 34 -7.71 18.48 -17.32
C ASP A 34 -7.15 17.79 -16.06
N HIS A 35 -6.73 18.56 -15.05
CA HIS A 35 -6.13 18.01 -13.81
C HIS A 35 -7.15 17.42 -12.83
N LEU A 36 -8.44 17.77 -12.94
CA LEU A 36 -9.50 17.25 -12.06
C LEU A 36 -9.92 15.80 -12.39
N LEU A 37 -9.59 15.31 -13.58
CA LEU A 37 -9.95 13.96 -14.06
C LEU A 37 -8.82 12.94 -13.91
N SER A 38 -7.59 13.39 -13.58
CA SER A 38 -6.45 12.52 -13.31
C SER A 38 -6.54 12.03 -11.86
N GLY A 39 -7.51 11.13 -11.61
CA GLY A 39 -7.99 10.70 -10.29
C GLY A 39 -6.96 10.69 -9.17
N ALA A 40 -7.38 11.17 -8.01
CA ALA A 40 -6.55 11.24 -6.82
C ALA A 40 -6.60 9.90 -6.05
N LEU A 41 -5.45 9.36 -5.64
CA LEU A 41 -5.39 8.12 -4.88
C LEU A 41 -5.25 8.44 -3.40
N THR A 42 -6.31 8.18 -2.63
CA THR A 42 -6.26 8.30 -1.18
C THR A 42 -5.50 7.12 -0.59
N ILE A 43 -4.53 7.40 0.27
CA ILE A 43 -3.65 6.41 0.87
C ILE A 43 -3.56 6.59 2.39
N ASP A 44 -3.39 5.48 3.10
CA ASP A 44 -2.94 5.46 4.48
C ASP A 44 -1.42 5.40 4.56
N LEU A 45 -0.84 6.19 5.46
CA LEU A 45 0.60 6.30 5.68
C LEU A 45 0.97 5.72 7.04
N TYR A 46 1.97 4.83 7.04
CA TYR A 46 2.57 4.29 8.26
C TYR A 46 4.07 4.57 8.26
N CYS A 47 4.62 4.87 9.44
CA CYS A 47 6.05 5.12 9.62
C CYS A 47 6.62 4.27 10.76
N CYS A 48 7.75 3.62 10.49
CA CYS A 48 8.51 2.91 11.50
C CYS A 48 9.18 3.89 12.47
N SER A 49 8.94 3.70 13.78
CA SER A 49 9.60 4.48 14.83
C SER A 49 11.12 4.24 14.90
N SER A 50 11.59 3.05 14.52
CA SER A 50 13.01 2.65 14.65
C SER A 50 13.85 3.03 13.43
N CYS A 51 13.41 2.69 12.21
CA CYS A 51 14.21 2.89 10.98
C CYS A 51 13.62 3.91 9.99
N ARG A 52 12.51 4.58 10.37
CA ARG A 52 11.84 5.61 9.56
C ARG A 52 11.35 5.15 8.18
N ARG A 53 11.25 3.84 7.93
CA ARG A 53 10.61 3.28 6.73
C ARG A 53 9.15 3.74 6.68
N LEU A 54 8.75 4.27 5.52
CA LEU A 54 7.37 4.63 5.21
C LEU A 54 6.72 3.51 4.39
N GLU A 55 5.46 3.23 4.69
CA GLU A 55 4.62 2.31 3.94
C GLU A 55 3.30 3.02 3.58
N PHE A 56 2.90 2.86 2.32
CA PHE A 56 1.74 3.51 1.73
C PHE A 56 0.73 2.44 1.32
N TYR A 57 -0.53 2.63 1.70
CA TYR A 57 -1.61 1.69 1.39
C TYR A 57 -2.75 2.41 0.72
N ALA A 58 -3.21 1.94 -0.44
CA ALA A 58 -4.43 2.46 -1.04
C ALA A 58 -5.60 2.23 -0.08
N VAL A 59 -6.41 3.26 0.13
CA VAL A 59 -7.70 3.11 0.82
C VAL A 59 -8.69 2.62 -0.22
N GLU A 60 -9.17 1.39 -0.05
CA GLU A 60 -10.18 0.77 -0.94
C GLU A 60 -11.39 1.70 -1.06
N LEU A 61 -11.69 2.12 -2.30
CA LEU A 61 -12.85 2.96 -2.59
C LEU A 61 -14.02 2.02 -2.93
N PRO A 62 -15.18 2.12 -2.24
CA PRO A 62 -16.29 1.18 -2.43
C PRO A 62 -16.70 1.12 -3.90
N GLY A 63 -16.30 0.05 -4.60
CA GLY A 63 -16.46 -0.12 -6.05
C GLY A 63 -15.24 -0.74 -6.76
N ASP A 64 -14.06 -0.77 -6.13
CA ASP A 64 -12.84 -1.37 -6.64
C ASP A 64 -12.65 -2.84 -6.19
N ALA A 65 -13.73 -3.64 -6.22
CA ALA A 65 -13.61 -5.09 -6.12
C ALA A 65 -12.80 -5.59 -7.33
N GLY A 66 -11.47 -5.58 -7.19
CA GLY A 66 -10.51 -5.96 -8.20
C GLY A 66 -10.86 -7.33 -8.76
N SER A 67 -10.65 -7.51 -10.06
CA SER A 67 -10.86 -8.79 -10.74
C SER A 67 -10.20 -9.90 -9.91
N GLY A 68 -11.00 -10.76 -9.28
CA GLY A 68 -10.57 -11.62 -8.17
C GLY A 68 -9.34 -12.46 -8.48
N ILE A 69 -8.18 -12.00 -8.03
CA ILE A 69 -6.96 -12.80 -7.98
C ILE A 69 -7.16 -13.81 -6.85
N ALA A 70 -6.81 -15.07 -7.12
CA ALA A 70 -6.92 -16.13 -6.13
C ALA A 70 -6.09 -15.78 -4.88
N GLN A 71 -6.74 -15.83 -3.73
CA GLN A 71 -6.11 -15.62 -2.44
C GLN A 71 -5.46 -16.92 -1.95
N VAL A 72 -4.23 -16.85 -1.45
CA VAL A 72 -3.52 -17.99 -0.83
C VAL A 72 -3.00 -17.64 0.56
N PRO A 73 -3.00 -18.60 1.51
CA PRO A 73 -2.40 -18.39 2.81
C PRO A 73 -0.87 -18.44 2.73
N CYS A 74 -0.20 -17.47 3.34
CA CYS A 74 1.25 -17.48 3.45
C CYS A 74 1.71 -18.69 4.31
N PRO A 75 2.65 -19.54 3.84
CA PRO A 75 3.14 -20.70 4.58
C PRO A 75 3.92 -20.34 5.86
N ALA A 76 4.33 -19.08 6.02
CA ALA A 76 5.11 -18.64 7.17
C ALA A 76 4.28 -17.99 8.27
N CYS A 77 3.21 -17.26 7.93
CA CYS A 77 2.39 -16.54 8.91
C CYS A 77 0.90 -16.89 8.87
N GLY A 78 0.47 -17.70 7.90
CA GLY A 78 -0.93 -18.12 7.75
C GLY A 78 -1.86 -17.06 7.16
N GLN A 79 -1.44 -15.81 7.04
CA GLN A 79 -2.28 -14.73 6.55
C GLN A 79 -2.49 -14.83 5.04
N SER A 80 -3.75 -14.63 4.61
CA SER A 80 -4.14 -14.62 3.20
C SER A 80 -3.64 -13.39 2.45
N HIS A 81 -3.20 -13.58 1.21
CA HIS A 81 -2.80 -12.53 0.27
C HIS A 81 -2.92 -13.03 -1.19
N ASP A 82 -2.69 -12.17 -2.17
CA ASP A 82 -2.81 -12.47 -3.60
C ASP A 82 -1.73 -13.47 -4.04
N LEU A 83 -2.10 -14.47 -4.84
CA LEU A 83 -1.21 -15.55 -5.29
C LEU A 83 0.03 -15.06 -6.06
N ASP A 84 -0.07 -13.93 -6.76
CA ASP A 84 1.01 -13.36 -7.57
C ASP A 84 2.02 -12.53 -6.77
N ASP A 85 1.78 -12.32 -5.47
CA ASP A 85 2.73 -11.64 -4.59
C ASP A 85 4.05 -12.45 -4.46
N PRO A 86 5.21 -11.91 -4.90
CA PRO A 86 6.49 -12.62 -4.75
C PRO A 86 6.98 -12.71 -3.29
N LYS A 87 6.41 -11.89 -2.40
CA LYS A 87 6.66 -11.86 -0.96
C LYS A 87 5.36 -11.62 -0.22
N CYS A 88 5.17 -12.31 0.90
CA CYS A 88 4.01 -12.09 1.75
C CYS A 88 3.95 -10.62 2.23
N PRO A 89 2.84 -9.90 2.01
CA PRO A 89 2.70 -8.49 2.42
C PRO A 89 2.56 -8.31 3.93
N HIS A 90 2.36 -9.40 4.68
CA HIS A 90 2.14 -9.39 6.13
C HIS A 90 3.42 -9.72 6.91
N CYS A 91 4.23 -10.67 6.45
CA CYS A 91 5.46 -11.09 7.14
C CYS A 91 6.74 -10.84 6.35
N GLY A 92 6.64 -10.42 5.08
CA GLY A 92 7.78 -10.12 4.22
C GLY A 92 8.55 -11.33 3.68
N LYS A 93 8.13 -12.56 4.03
CA LYS A 93 8.80 -13.78 3.55
C LYS A 93 8.57 -13.98 2.06
N ARG A 94 9.62 -14.36 1.33
CA ARG A 94 9.52 -14.76 -0.08
C ARG A 94 8.69 -16.05 -0.19
N LEU A 95 7.82 -16.10 -1.19
CA LEU A 95 6.85 -17.20 -1.36
C LEU A 95 7.20 -18.13 -2.53
N LEU A 96 8.02 -17.65 -3.45
CA LEU A 96 8.65 -18.44 -4.50
C LEU A 96 10.01 -18.94 -4.01
N GLU A 97 10.00 -20.14 -3.42
CA GLU A 97 11.12 -21.09 -3.36
C GLU A 97 10.56 -22.51 -3.54
#